data_AF-A0A1J3HN18-F1
#
_entry.id   AF-A0A1J3HN18-F1
#
_cell.length_a   1.000
_cell.length_b   1.000
_cell.length_c   1.000
_cell.angle_alpha   90.00
_cell.angle_beta   90.00
_cell.angle_gamma   90.00
#
_symmetry.space_group_name_H-M   'P 1'
#
loop_
_entity.id
_entity.type
_entity.pdbx_description
1 polymer ?
#
loop_
_entity_poly.entity_id
_entity_poly.type
_entity_poly.pdbx_seq_one_letter_code
_entity_poly.pdbx_strand_id
1 'polypeptide(L)'
;DNGMGPVPSHWKGRCESGENFNSSHCNRKLIGAKYFIDAFLAENESFNATKSLDFISPRAYSGHGTHVATIAGGSYVPNTSYKGLARGTVRGGAPRARIAVYKTCWYHDGLEAYICSSADVLKAMDEAIHDGVDIMSLSLGYEPLFQETDVRDGISTGAFHAVLNGITVVCAAGNAGPAAYTVGNLAPWIITVAATSLDRSFATPMTLGNSKVILGQAMYTGPELGFTSLVFPENLGSSSNELISTTCELTLINPNLTIAGKVVLCFTASPFDTAVSSAASYVKRAGGLGVIVARHPVNILRPCLDDFPCVVVDYELGTDILLYIRSTESPVVKIQPSR
;
A
#
# COMPACT_ATOMS: atom_id res chain seq x y z
N ASP A 1 -8.18 -15.70 19.82
CA ASP A 1 -7.18 -15.81 20.92
C ASP A 1 -7.00 -17.27 21.39
N ASN A 2 -7.10 -18.26 20.48
CA ASN A 2 -6.99 -19.67 20.85
C ASN A 2 -5.61 -19.99 21.44
N GLY A 3 -5.57 -20.75 22.53
CA GLY A 3 -4.33 -21.14 23.23
C GLY A 3 -3.65 -20.02 24.03
N MET A 4 -4.29 -18.85 24.19
CA MET A 4 -3.75 -17.74 24.97
C MET A 4 -4.20 -17.84 26.44
N GLY A 5 -3.25 -17.72 27.38
CA GLY A 5 -3.55 -17.61 28.81
C GLY A 5 -4.23 -16.28 29.18
N PRO A 6 -4.57 -16.05 30.46
CA PRO A 6 -5.14 -14.79 30.92
C PRO A 6 -4.27 -13.59 30.53
N VAL A 7 -4.89 -12.40 30.50
CA VAL A 7 -4.18 -11.13 30.29
C VAL A 7 -3.19 -10.94 31.45
N PRO A 8 -1.94 -10.51 31.20
CA PRO A 8 -0.96 -10.30 32.26
C PRO A 8 -1.45 -9.33 33.32
N SER A 9 -1.20 -9.61 34.60
CA SER A 9 -1.71 -8.80 35.72
C SER A 9 -1.09 -7.40 35.81
N HIS A 10 0.07 -7.18 35.18
CA HIS A 10 0.70 -5.86 35.12
C HIS A 10 0.08 -4.95 34.04
N TRP A 11 -0.72 -5.51 33.12
CA TRP A 11 -1.40 -4.74 32.07
C TRP A 11 -2.46 -3.81 32.66
N LYS A 12 -2.36 -2.52 32.38
CA LYS A 12 -3.27 -1.49 32.91
C LYS A 12 -4.18 -0.88 31.85
N GLY A 13 -3.93 -1.18 30.58
CA GLY A 13 -4.75 -0.67 29.48
C GLY A 13 -6.16 -1.23 29.48
N ARG A 14 -7.04 -0.53 28.76
CA ARG A 14 -8.46 -0.83 28.65
C ARG A 14 -8.89 -0.89 27.19
N CYS A 15 -10.12 -1.36 26.99
CA CYS A 15 -10.78 -1.31 25.69
C CYS A 15 -11.89 -0.28 25.73
N GLU A 16 -11.58 0.84 25.09
CA GLU A 16 -12.45 1.98 24.97
C GLU A 16 -13.56 1.70 23.98
N SER A 17 -14.79 2.08 24.36
CA SER A 17 -15.94 1.99 23.47
C SER A 17 -16.02 3.23 22.61
N GLY A 18 -16.56 3.08 21.40
CA GLY A 18 -16.87 4.16 20.48
C GLY A 18 -17.79 3.65 19.38
N GLU A 19 -17.84 4.36 18.26
CA GLU A 19 -18.62 3.94 17.10
C GLU A 19 -18.28 2.52 16.63
N ASN A 20 -19.30 1.65 16.58
CA ASN A 20 -19.18 0.26 16.17
C ASN A 20 -18.09 -0.55 16.90
N PHE A 21 -17.66 -0.12 18.08
CA PHE A 21 -16.65 -0.81 18.88
C PHE A 21 -17.00 -0.68 20.36
N ASN A 22 -17.06 -1.79 21.06
CA ASN A 22 -17.28 -1.83 22.51
C ASN A 22 -16.22 -2.71 23.18
N SER A 23 -16.17 -2.66 24.51
CA SER A 23 -15.19 -3.39 25.32
C SER A 23 -15.14 -4.90 25.08
N SER A 24 -16.22 -5.55 24.62
CA SER A 24 -16.25 -6.99 24.36
C SER A 24 -15.56 -7.40 23.06
N HIS A 25 -15.14 -6.45 22.22
CA HIS A 25 -14.31 -6.75 21.04
C HIS A 25 -12.86 -7.06 21.41
N CYS A 26 -12.42 -6.65 22.60
CA CYS A 26 -11.16 -7.10 23.14
C CYS A 26 -11.25 -8.50 23.73
N ASN A 27 -10.12 -9.19 23.71
CA ASN A 27 -10.00 -10.56 24.15
C ASN A 27 -8.57 -10.81 24.64
N ARG A 28 -8.18 -12.07 24.81
CA ARG A 28 -6.82 -12.40 25.27
C ARG A 28 -5.76 -12.07 24.22
N LYS A 29 -6.09 -11.82 22.95
CA LYS A 29 -5.14 -11.42 21.91
C LYS A 29 -5.03 -9.90 21.79
N LEU A 30 -6.16 -9.23 21.54
CA LEU A 30 -6.29 -7.78 21.54
C LEU A 30 -6.70 -7.36 22.95
N ILE A 31 -5.73 -7.00 23.79
CA ILE A 31 -5.92 -6.77 25.23
C ILE A 31 -6.22 -5.30 25.58
N GLY A 32 -5.99 -4.39 24.63
CA GLY A 32 -6.22 -2.96 24.77
C GLY A 32 -6.57 -2.33 23.43
N ALA A 33 -7.44 -1.34 23.46
CA ALA A 33 -7.85 -0.59 22.29
C ALA A 33 -8.27 0.82 22.72
N LYS A 34 -7.52 1.82 22.31
CA LYS A 34 -7.77 3.25 22.57
C LYS A 34 -7.69 4.03 21.26
N TYR A 35 -8.27 5.22 21.23
CA TYR A 35 -8.16 6.15 20.10
C TYR A 35 -7.97 7.58 20.61
N PHE A 36 -7.33 8.42 19.80
CA PHE A 36 -6.98 9.80 20.12
C PHE A 36 -7.26 10.65 18.89
N ILE A 37 -8.08 11.69 19.04
CA ILE A 37 -8.59 12.50 17.93
C ILE A 37 -8.62 14.00 18.25
N ASP A 38 -8.33 14.39 19.49
CA ASP A 38 -8.57 15.75 19.96
C ASP A 38 -7.73 16.77 19.17
N ALA A 39 -6.47 16.43 18.88
CA ALA A 39 -5.61 17.30 18.08
C ALA A 39 -6.04 17.32 16.61
N PHE A 40 -6.44 16.18 16.06
CA PHE A 40 -6.99 16.12 14.71
C PHE A 40 -8.22 17.01 14.54
N LEU A 41 -9.16 17.00 15.49
CA LEU A 41 -10.34 17.87 15.45
C LEU A 41 -9.98 19.36 15.59
N ALA A 42 -9.00 19.68 16.44
CA ALA A 42 -8.53 21.06 16.62
C ALA A 42 -7.82 21.61 15.37
N GLU A 43 -7.06 20.77 14.66
CA GLU A 43 -6.36 21.14 13.43
C GLU A 43 -7.27 21.17 12.18
N ASN A 44 -8.42 20.48 12.25
CA ASN A 44 -9.36 20.31 11.14
C ASN A 44 -10.78 20.71 11.57
N GLU A 45 -11.00 21.98 11.91
CA GLU A 45 -12.29 22.49 12.42
C GLU A 45 -13.48 22.24 11.46
N SER A 46 -13.22 22.08 10.16
CA SER A 46 -14.23 21.76 9.15
C SER A 46 -14.58 20.26 9.06
N PHE A 47 -13.89 19.41 9.81
CA PHE A 47 -14.12 17.97 9.84
C PHE A 47 -15.50 17.66 10.43
N ASN A 48 -16.31 16.95 9.66
CA ASN A 48 -17.63 16.52 10.08
C ASN A 48 -17.58 15.03 10.45
N ALA A 49 -17.44 14.74 11.75
CA ALA A 49 -17.38 13.37 12.25
C ALA A 49 -18.58 12.51 11.83
N THR A 50 -19.78 13.10 11.71
CA THR A 50 -21.00 12.39 11.29
C THR A 50 -21.03 12.02 9.81
N LYS A 51 -20.20 12.66 8.99
CA LYS A 51 -20.05 12.39 7.56
C LYS A 51 -18.75 11.66 7.22
N SER A 52 -17.88 11.47 8.21
CA SER A 52 -16.61 10.79 8.02
C SER A 52 -16.85 9.35 7.59
N LEU A 53 -15.98 8.86 6.71
CA LEU A 53 -15.91 7.43 6.41
C LEU A 53 -15.27 6.64 7.56
N ASP A 54 -14.53 7.31 8.46
CA ASP A 54 -13.86 6.67 9.59
C ASP A 54 -14.80 6.45 10.79
N PHE A 55 -14.41 5.57 11.70
CA PHE A 55 -15.15 5.29 12.93
C PHE A 55 -14.52 6.04 14.10
N ILE A 56 -15.30 6.86 14.82
CA ILE A 56 -14.84 7.53 16.05
C ILE A 56 -14.77 6.51 17.19
N SER A 57 -13.78 5.62 17.08
CA SER A 57 -13.49 4.50 17.97
C SER A 57 -12.12 3.89 17.64
N PRO A 58 -11.64 2.89 18.41
CA PRO A 58 -10.42 2.14 18.06
C PRO A 58 -10.56 1.30 16.78
N ARG A 59 -11.76 1.20 16.18
CA ARG A 59 -11.98 0.47 14.93
C ARG A 59 -11.23 1.17 13.80
N ALA A 60 -10.44 0.40 13.07
CA ALA A 60 -9.76 0.89 11.89
C ALA A 60 -10.72 0.89 10.69
N TYR A 61 -10.95 2.06 10.09
CA TYR A 61 -11.51 2.16 8.73
C TYR A 61 -10.45 1.77 7.68
N SER A 62 -9.22 2.28 7.86
CA SER A 62 -8.05 1.88 7.08
C SER A 62 -7.61 0.45 7.37
N GLY A 63 -7.17 -0.26 6.34
CA GLY A 63 -6.48 -1.54 6.50
C GLY A 63 -5.08 -1.45 7.11
N HIS A 64 -4.46 -0.26 7.14
CA HIS A 64 -3.05 -0.09 7.50
C HIS A 64 -2.73 -0.59 8.92
N GLY A 65 -3.45 -0.11 9.93
CA GLY A 65 -3.22 -0.50 11.33
C GLY A 65 -3.43 -2.00 11.56
N THR A 66 -4.48 -2.58 10.97
CA THR A 66 -4.73 -4.03 11.01
C THR A 66 -3.60 -4.82 10.37
N HIS A 67 -3.08 -4.35 9.23
CA HIS A 67 -1.98 -4.98 8.51
C HIS A 67 -0.69 -4.96 9.35
N VAL A 68 -0.31 -3.81 9.90
CA VAL A 68 0.88 -3.64 10.77
C VAL A 68 0.78 -4.50 12.03
N ALA A 69 -0.35 -4.44 12.74
CA ALA A 69 -0.57 -5.24 13.95
C ALA A 69 -0.50 -6.75 13.68
N THR A 70 -1.01 -7.19 12.52
CA THR A 70 -0.96 -8.59 12.08
C THR A 70 0.46 -9.02 11.70
N ILE A 71 1.26 -8.16 11.08
CA ILE A 71 2.68 -8.44 10.80
C ILE A 71 3.49 -8.57 12.09
N ALA A 72 3.28 -7.69 13.06
CA ALA A 72 4.04 -7.73 14.31
C ALA A 72 3.63 -8.93 15.18
N GLY A 73 2.32 -9.11 15.37
CA GLY A 73 1.78 -10.02 16.37
C GLY A 73 0.61 -10.86 15.89
N GLY A 74 0.31 -11.00 14.61
CA GLY A 74 -0.82 -11.81 14.13
C GLY A 74 -0.78 -13.27 14.62
N SER A 75 -1.94 -13.82 15.02
CA SER A 75 -2.06 -15.24 15.38
C SER A 75 -1.92 -16.11 14.12
N TYR A 76 -1.72 -17.42 14.30
CA TYR A 76 -1.72 -18.36 13.17
C TYR A 76 -3.10 -18.42 12.52
N VAL A 77 -3.16 -18.13 11.21
CA VAL A 77 -4.37 -18.28 10.39
C VAL A 77 -4.01 -19.14 9.17
N PRO A 78 -4.37 -20.44 9.16
CA PRO A 78 -4.07 -21.32 8.03
C PRO A 78 -4.93 -21.00 6.81
N ASN A 79 -4.56 -21.53 5.65
CA ASN A 79 -5.34 -21.46 4.40
C ASN A 79 -5.77 -20.05 3.99
N THR A 80 -4.91 -19.06 4.24
CA THR A 80 -5.16 -17.66 3.87
C THR A 80 -4.45 -17.34 2.56
N SER A 81 -5.06 -16.48 1.75
CA SER A 81 -4.48 -15.98 0.49
C SER A 81 -5.10 -14.63 0.13
N TYR A 82 -4.43 -13.85 -0.70
CA TYR A 82 -5.05 -12.72 -1.38
C TYR A 82 -5.66 -13.22 -2.69
N LYS A 83 -6.97 -13.52 -2.68
CA LYS A 83 -7.69 -14.05 -3.86
C LYS A 83 -6.97 -15.24 -4.55
N GLY A 84 -6.35 -16.12 -3.77
CA GLY A 84 -5.56 -17.26 -4.27
C GLY A 84 -4.04 -17.02 -4.32
N LEU A 85 -3.58 -15.77 -4.38
CA LEU A 85 -2.16 -15.42 -4.35
C LEU A 85 -1.55 -15.57 -2.95
N ALA A 86 -0.28 -15.98 -2.91
CA ALA A 86 0.49 -16.19 -1.68
C ALA A 86 -0.22 -17.10 -0.65
N ARG A 87 -0.85 -18.18 -1.14
CA ARG A 87 -1.58 -19.12 -0.29
C ARG A 87 -0.66 -19.75 0.75
N GLY A 88 -1.05 -19.65 2.02
CA GLY A 88 -0.30 -20.26 3.12
C GLY A 88 -0.91 -19.97 4.48
N THR A 89 -0.08 -20.04 5.52
CA THR A 89 -0.46 -19.68 6.88
C THR A 89 0.07 -18.30 7.21
N VAL A 90 -0.83 -17.36 7.51
CA VAL A 90 -0.45 -16.03 8.00
C VAL A 90 -0.10 -16.11 9.48
N ARG A 91 0.97 -15.43 9.89
CA ARG A 91 1.40 -15.27 11.28
C ARG A 91 2.20 -13.96 11.40
N GLY A 92 2.21 -13.35 12.58
CA GLY A 92 3.09 -12.21 12.88
C GLY A 92 4.47 -12.62 13.39
N GLY A 93 5.40 -11.67 13.48
CA GLY A 93 6.74 -11.81 14.09
C GLY A 93 6.73 -12.63 15.38
N ALA A 94 5.84 -12.24 16.30
CA ALA A 94 5.58 -12.92 17.57
C ALA A 94 4.10 -13.35 17.68
N PRO A 95 3.70 -14.55 17.19
CA PRO A 95 2.29 -14.94 17.09
C PRO A 95 1.53 -15.03 18.41
N ARG A 96 2.25 -15.16 19.53
CA ARG A 96 1.69 -15.22 20.89
C ARG A 96 1.79 -13.90 21.67
N ALA A 97 2.39 -12.86 21.10
CA ALA A 97 2.41 -11.53 21.70
C ALA A 97 0.99 -11.00 21.88
N ARG A 98 0.74 -10.21 22.92
CA ARG A 98 -0.52 -9.49 23.09
C ARG A 98 -0.45 -8.22 22.26
N ILE A 99 -1.60 -7.76 21.75
CA ILE A 99 -1.70 -6.54 20.96
C ILE A 99 -2.51 -5.53 21.75
N ALA A 100 -2.00 -4.31 21.84
CA ALA A 100 -2.75 -3.13 22.26
C ALA A 100 -2.71 -2.12 21.12
N VAL A 101 -3.88 -1.58 20.75
CA VAL A 101 -4.03 -0.63 19.65
C VAL A 101 -4.26 0.76 20.20
N TYR A 102 -3.52 1.72 19.66
CA TYR A 102 -3.66 3.14 19.95
C TYR A 102 -3.86 3.85 18.61
N LYS A 103 -5.10 4.15 18.25
CA LYS A 103 -5.45 4.76 16.96
C LYS A 103 -5.27 6.28 17.04
N THR A 104 -4.45 6.85 16.17
CA THR A 104 -4.11 8.28 16.14
C THR A 104 -4.19 8.90 14.75
N CYS A 105 -4.58 8.10 13.76
CA CYS A 105 -4.66 8.51 12.36
C CYS A 105 -6.10 8.41 11.88
N TRP A 106 -6.53 9.43 11.18
CA TRP A 106 -7.93 9.64 10.79
C TRP A 106 -8.01 9.96 9.31
N TYR A 107 -9.02 9.41 8.64
CA TYR A 107 -9.30 9.75 7.25
C TYR A 107 -9.91 11.15 7.15
N HIS A 108 -9.29 12.02 6.35
CA HIS A 108 -9.77 13.37 6.08
C HIS A 108 -10.41 13.44 4.69
N ASP A 109 -11.74 13.47 4.63
CA ASP A 109 -12.50 13.35 3.38
C ASP A 109 -12.13 14.42 2.35
N GLY A 110 -11.91 15.68 2.78
CA GLY A 110 -11.60 16.79 1.88
C GLY A 110 -10.19 16.73 1.26
N LEU A 111 -9.30 15.91 1.81
CA LEU A 111 -7.92 15.74 1.33
C LEU A 111 -7.70 14.34 0.74
N GLU A 112 -8.70 13.46 0.83
CA GLU A 112 -8.63 12.05 0.45
C GLU A 112 -7.39 11.34 1.02
N ALA A 113 -6.99 11.71 2.24
CA ALA A 113 -5.74 11.28 2.86
C ALA A 113 -5.92 11.00 4.36
N TYR A 114 -4.99 10.23 4.93
CA TYR A 114 -4.93 10.01 6.37
C TYR A 114 -4.01 11.03 7.03
N ILE A 115 -4.47 11.61 8.13
CA ILE A 115 -3.70 12.56 8.94
C ILE A 115 -3.51 11.96 10.32
N CYS A 116 -2.28 12.03 10.81
CA CYS A 116 -1.93 11.62 12.17
C CYS A 116 -1.37 12.86 12.89
N SER A 117 -2.19 13.51 13.69
CA SER A 117 -1.78 14.73 14.39
C SER A 117 -0.70 14.40 15.42
N SER A 118 0.36 15.20 15.45
CA SER A 118 1.55 14.92 16.26
C SER A 118 1.23 14.84 17.76
N ALA A 119 0.32 15.69 18.25
CA ALA A 119 -0.12 15.68 19.64
C ALA A 119 -0.95 14.44 20.00
N ASP A 120 -1.80 13.93 19.09
CA ASP A 120 -2.53 12.67 19.30
C ASP A 120 -1.58 11.47 19.34
N VAL A 121 -0.55 11.47 18.49
CA VAL A 121 0.52 10.45 18.50
C VAL A 121 1.29 10.50 19.82
N LEU A 122 1.71 11.68 20.26
CA LEU A 122 2.43 11.84 21.53
C LEU A 122 1.57 11.38 22.72
N LYS A 123 0.29 11.74 22.74
CA LYS A 123 -0.63 11.31 23.81
C LYS A 123 -0.86 9.79 23.80
N ALA A 124 -0.94 9.18 22.63
CA ALA A 124 -1.03 7.73 22.51
C ALA A 124 0.22 7.02 23.05
N MET A 125 1.41 7.54 22.76
CA MET A 125 2.65 7.00 23.29
C MET A 125 2.70 7.13 24.83
N ASP A 126 2.35 8.29 25.37
CA ASP A 126 2.24 8.53 26.81
C ASP A 126 1.29 7.51 27.49
N GLU A 127 0.09 7.31 26.93
CA GLU A 127 -0.85 6.32 27.43
C GLU A 127 -0.34 4.87 27.30
N ALA A 128 0.38 4.55 26.23
CA ALA A 128 0.98 3.24 26.05
C ALA A 128 2.07 2.94 27.10
N ILE A 129 2.89 3.94 27.46
CA ILE A 129 3.86 3.83 28.57
C ILE A 129 3.11 3.52 29.87
N HIS A 130 2.07 4.29 30.19
CA HIS A 130 1.29 4.12 31.42
C HIS A 130 0.54 2.78 31.50
N ASP A 131 0.06 2.29 30.35
CA ASP A 131 -0.62 0.99 30.26
C ASP A 131 0.32 -0.21 30.45
N GLY A 132 1.63 0.03 30.31
CA GLY A 132 2.68 -0.97 30.50
C GLY A 132 2.93 -1.84 29.27
N VAL A 133 3.01 -1.24 28.07
CA VAL A 133 3.45 -1.96 26.86
C VAL A 133 4.95 -2.30 26.93
N ASP A 134 5.37 -3.40 26.32
CA ASP A 134 6.78 -3.80 26.28
C ASP A 134 7.53 -3.22 25.06
N ILE A 135 6.84 -3.10 23.93
CA ILE A 135 7.38 -2.64 22.64
C ILE A 135 6.33 -1.79 21.94
N MET A 136 6.75 -0.68 21.34
CA MET A 136 5.93 0.14 20.46
C MET A 136 6.36 -0.03 19.00
N SER A 137 5.40 -0.30 18.12
CA SER A 137 5.61 -0.44 16.67
C SER A 137 4.84 0.66 15.94
N LEU A 138 5.55 1.66 15.43
CA LEU A 138 4.97 2.82 14.75
C LEU A 138 5.35 2.79 13.27
N SER A 139 4.43 2.33 12.43
CA SER A 139 4.56 2.53 10.97
C SER A 139 4.02 3.92 10.58
N LEU A 140 4.52 4.93 11.28
CA LEU A 140 4.18 6.34 11.15
C LEU A 140 5.48 7.13 11.01
N GLY A 141 5.38 8.32 10.45
CA GLY A 141 6.51 9.21 10.32
C GLY A 141 6.13 10.39 9.45
N TYR A 142 6.90 11.46 9.59
CA TYR A 142 6.84 12.61 8.70
C TYR A 142 8.11 12.66 7.86
N GLU A 143 8.05 13.30 6.70
CA GLU A 143 9.21 13.55 5.83
C GLU A 143 9.58 15.05 5.85
N PRO A 144 10.22 15.59 6.90
CA PRO A 144 10.61 16.99 6.93
C PRO A 144 12.03 17.21 6.41
N LEU A 145 12.25 18.46 6.00
CA LEU A 145 13.55 19.01 5.62
C LEU A 145 14.54 19.10 6.81
N PHE A 146 14.08 19.06 8.07
CA PHE A 146 14.89 19.33 9.28
C PHE A 146 14.54 18.46 10.51
N GLN A 147 14.38 17.14 10.34
CA GLN A 147 13.92 16.22 11.42
C GLN A 147 14.65 16.38 12.74
N GLU A 148 15.98 16.51 12.70
CA GLU A 148 16.81 16.54 13.91
C GLU A 148 16.51 17.74 14.82
N THR A 149 15.89 18.79 14.28
CA THR A 149 15.61 20.06 14.96
C THR A 149 14.13 20.39 15.05
N ASP A 150 13.25 19.61 14.41
CA ASP A 150 11.82 19.91 14.39
C ASP A 150 11.16 19.48 15.70
N VAL A 151 10.97 20.43 16.60
CA VAL A 151 10.31 20.24 17.90
C VAL A 151 8.84 19.80 17.78
N ARG A 152 8.25 19.85 16.58
CA ARG A 152 6.90 19.34 16.32
C ARG A 152 6.88 17.83 16.10
N ASP A 153 8.03 17.16 16.01
CA ASP A 153 8.09 15.70 15.95
C ASP A 153 7.79 15.08 17.32
N GLY A 154 6.51 14.73 17.52
CA GLY A 154 6.02 14.07 18.72
C GLY A 154 6.52 12.63 18.85
N ILE A 155 6.92 11.96 17.76
CA ILE A 155 7.42 10.58 17.80
C ILE A 155 8.77 10.54 18.48
N SER A 156 9.70 11.42 18.10
CA SER A 156 11.03 11.51 18.71
C SER A 156 10.92 11.72 20.23
N THR A 157 10.11 12.70 20.64
CA THR A 157 9.88 13.03 22.07
C THR A 157 9.22 11.86 22.82
N GLY A 158 8.11 11.32 22.30
CA GLY A 158 7.42 10.19 22.91
C GLY A 158 8.31 8.96 23.01
N ALA A 159 9.13 8.71 22.00
CA ALA A 159 10.06 7.58 21.98
C ALA A 159 11.17 7.72 23.03
N PHE A 160 11.65 8.93 23.27
CA PHE A 160 12.64 9.18 24.32
C PHE A 160 12.08 8.78 25.69
N HIS A 161 10.86 9.21 26.01
CA HIS A 161 10.18 8.84 27.25
C HIS A 161 9.88 7.34 27.35
N ALA A 162 9.50 6.69 26.25
CA ALA A 162 9.28 5.25 26.21
C ALA A 162 10.58 4.48 26.52
N VAL A 163 11.70 4.85 25.88
CA VAL A 163 13.00 4.20 26.08
C VAL A 163 13.53 4.43 27.50
N LEU A 164 13.31 5.61 28.10
CA LEU A 164 13.63 5.85 29.52
C LEU A 164 12.86 4.93 30.47
N ASN A 165 11.68 4.45 30.07
CA ASN A 165 10.88 3.47 30.82
C ASN A 165 11.18 2.02 30.41
N GLY A 166 12.25 1.77 29.63
CA GLY A 166 12.65 0.43 29.19
C GLY A 166 11.80 -0.13 28.05
N ILE A 167 11.01 0.70 27.36
CA ILE A 167 10.13 0.30 26.25
C ILE A 167 10.85 0.56 24.93
N THR A 168 11.00 -0.48 24.11
CA THR A 168 11.65 -0.35 22.80
C THR A 168 10.69 0.26 21.78
N VAL A 169 11.16 1.22 20.97
CA VAL A 169 10.37 1.86 19.92
C VAL A 169 10.95 1.53 18.54
N VAL A 170 10.09 1.03 17.65
CA VAL A 170 10.43 0.67 16.28
C VAL A 170 9.62 1.51 15.32
N CYS A 171 10.28 2.24 14.42
CA CYS A 171 9.62 3.10 13.44
C CYS A 171 10.04 2.76 11.99
N ALA A 172 9.18 3.09 11.03
CA ALA A 172 9.50 2.98 9.61
C ALA A 172 10.40 4.13 9.14
N ALA A 173 11.33 3.87 8.22
CA ALA A 173 12.22 4.89 7.66
C ALA A 173 11.54 5.88 6.69
N GLY A 174 10.28 5.66 6.31
CA GLY A 174 9.56 6.47 5.31
C GLY A 174 9.64 5.90 3.89
N ASN A 175 8.91 6.52 2.94
CA ASN A 175 8.75 6.02 1.58
C ASN A 175 9.19 7.03 0.49
N ALA A 176 9.76 8.19 0.87
CA ALA A 176 10.29 9.22 -0.04
C ALA A 176 11.56 8.85 -0.82
N GLY A 177 12.12 7.67 -0.61
CA GLY A 177 13.27 7.19 -1.37
C GLY A 177 13.02 7.19 -2.89
N PRO A 178 14.08 7.04 -3.71
CA PRO A 178 15.42 6.59 -3.34
C PRO A 178 16.46 7.71 -3.21
N ALA A 179 16.06 8.98 -3.31
CA ALA A 179 17.00 10.10 -3.19
C ALA A 179 17.66 10.13 -1.79
N ALA A 180 18.88 10.64 -1.72
CA ALA A 180 19.58 10.84 -0.45
C ALA A 180 18.78 11.82 0.46
N TYR A 181 18.99 11.72 1.78
CA TYR A 181 18.35 12.58 2.79
C TYR A 181 16.81 12.50 2.84
N THR A 182 16.25 11.31 2.60
CA THR A 182 14.80 11.04 2.62
C THR A 182 14.34 10.19 3.81
N VAL A 183 15.27 9.74 4.67
CA VAL A 183 14.98 8.89 5.83
C VAL A 183 14.32 9.70 6.94
N GLY A 184 13.21 9.19 7.45
CA GLY A 184 12.51 9.70 8.62
C GLY A 184 12.81 8.94 9.92
N ASN A 185 12.29 9.44 11.05
CA ASN A 185 12.45 8.88 12.39
C ASN A 185 13.94 8.75 12.80
N LEU A 186 14.71 9.83 12.68
CA LEU A 186 16.17 9.82 12.86
C LEU A 186 16.66 9.77 14.32
N ALA A 187 15.76 9.81 15.31
CA ALA A 187 16.16 9.90 16.71
C ALA A 187 17.02 8.68 17.13
N PRO A 188 18.19 8.85 17.78
CA PRO A 188 19.12 7.75 18.07
C PRO A 188 18.56 6.63 18.96
N TRP A 189 17.49 6.92 19.71
CA TRP A 189 16.81 5.95 20.58
C TRP A 189 15.70 5.16 19.87
N ILE A 190 15.45 5.42 18.58
CA ILE A 190 14.47 4.70 17.77
C ILE A 190 15.18 3.64 16.91
N ILE A 191 14.59 2.45 16.83
CA ILE A 191 14.97 1.46 15.81
C ILE A 191 14.26 1.82 14.51
N THR A 192 15.00 2.42 13.57
CA THR A 192 14.46 2.88 12.28
C THR A 192 14.68 1.83 11.20
N VAL A 193 13.59 1.38 10.58
CA VAL A 193 13.56 0.17 9.72
C VAL A 193 13.33 0.55 8.27
N ALA A 194 14.26 0.14 7.39
CA ALA A 194 14.13 0.22 5.94
C ALA A 194 13.34 -0.96 5.36
N ALA A 195 12.90 -0.86 4.11
CA ALA A 195 12.18 -1.92 3.41
C ALA A 195 13.04 -2.58 2.31
N THR A 196 12.93 -3.91 2.19
CA THR A 196 13.54 -4.69 1.11
C THR A 196 12.51 -5.64 0.50
N SER A 197 12.78 -6.13 -0.71
CA SER A 197 11.96 -7.16 -1.35
C SER A 197 12.17 -8.54 -0.71
N LEU A 198 11.23 -9.44 -0.99
CA LEU A 198 11.34 -10.86 -0.72
C LEU A 198 11.76 -11.60 -2.00
N ASP A 199 12.11 -12.87 -1.87
CA ASP A 199 12.35 -13.79 -3.00
C ASP A 199 11.06 -14.13 -3.79
N ARG A 200 9.89 -13.89 -3.19
CA ARG A 200 8.59 -14.12 -3.82
C ARG A 200 8.22 -13.02 -4.81
N SER A 201 7.84 -13.43 -6.01
CA SER A 201 7.21 -12.60 -7.05
C SER A 201 5.82 -13.14 -7.43
N PHE A 202 4.96 -12.28 -7.98
CA PHE A 202 3.69 -12.69 -8.60
C PHE A 202 3.81 -12.60 -10.12
N ALA A 203 4.11 -13.73 -10.75
CA ALA A 203 4.34 -13.78 -12.18
C ALA A 203 3.01 -13.91 -12.93
N THR A 204 2.85 -13.16 -14.00
CA THR A 204 1.66 -13.16 -14.86
C THR A 204 2.07 -13.59 -16.27
N PRO A 205 1.82 -14.87 -16.65
CA PRO A 205 2.16 -15.36 -17.97
C PRO A 205 1.34 -14.69 -19.07
N MET A 206 2.04 -14.22 -20.11
CA MET A 206 1.46 -13.68 -21.33
C MET A 206 1.91 -14.52 -22.51
N THR A 207 0.99 -15.16 -23.21
CA THR A 207 1.29 -15.91 -24.44
C THR A 207 0.97 -15.06 -25.66
N LEU A 208 1.98 -14.75 -26.47
CA LEU A 208 1.81 -14.05 -27.74
C LEU A 208 1.32 -15.01 -28.83
N GLY A 209 0.74 -14.49 -29.91
CA GLY A 209 0.24 -15.31 -31.03
C GLY A 209 1.33 -16.12 -31.75
N ASN A 210 2.60 -15.75 -31.61
CA ASN A 210 3.76 -16.54 -32.09
C ASN A 210 4.21 -17.63 -31.10
N SER A 211 3.40 -17.96 -30.09
CA SER A 211 3.68 -18.93 -29.02
C SER A 211 4.81 -18.57 -28.05
N LYS A 212 5.43 -17.38 -28.17
CA LYS A 212 6.39 -16.89 -27.16
C LYS A 212 5.64 -16.57 -25.87
N VAL A 213 6.14 -17.07 -24.75
CA VAL A 213 5.62 -16.77 -23.41
C VAL A 213 6.52 -15.73 -22.75
N ILE A 214 5.92 -14.63 -22.30
CA ILE A 214 6.58 -13.56 -21.55
C ILE A 214 6.00 -13.54 -20.14
N LEU A 215 6.87 -13.45 -19.15
CA LEU A 215 6.47 -13.36 -17.74
C LEU A 215 6.54 -11.89 -17.31
N GLY A 216 5.37 -11.26 -17.14
CA GLY A 216 5.28 -9.96 -16.48
C GLY A 216 4.97 -10.11 -15.00
N GLN A 217 4.77 -8.98 -14.33
CA GLN A 217 4.34 -8.92 -12.93
C GLN A 217 2.97 -8.25 -12.81
N ALA A 218 2.06 -8.88 -12.08
CA ALA A 218 0.77 -8.32 -11.71
C ALA A 218 0.22 -8.99 -10.44
N MET A 219 -0.78 -8.38 -9.84
CA MET A 219 -1.66 -9.03 -8.86
C MET A 219 -3.03 -9.34 -9.48
N TYR A 220 -3.01 -9.81 -10.73
CA TYR A 220 -4.21 -10.13 -11.49
C TYR A 220 -4.79 -11.48 -11.08
N THR A 221 -6.00 -11.49 -10.50
CA THR A 221 -6.70 -12.70 -10.05
C THR A 221 -8.02 -12.94 -10.77
N GLY A 222 -8.27 -12.21 -11.87
CA GLY A 222 -9.43 -12.42 -12.73
C GLY A 222 -9.35 -13.72 -13.55
N PRO A 223 -10.38 -14.04 -14.34
CA PRO A 223 -10.38 -15.20 -15.23
C PRO A 223 -9.35 -15.03 -16.35
N GLU A 224 -8.82 -16.12 -16.92
CA GLU A 224 -7.90 -16.00 -18.07
C GLU A 224 -8.51 -15.17 -19.20
N LEU A 225 -7.78 -14.14 -19.63
CA LEU A 225 -8.10 -13.40 -20.85
C LEU A 225 -7.56 -14.20 -22.03
N GLY A 226 -8.47 -14.81 -22.80
CA GLY A 226 -8.15 -15.54 -24.03
C GLY A 226 -7.40 -14.67 -25.05
N PHE A 227 -6.96 -15.27 -26.16
CA PHE A 227 -6.26 -14.52 -27.22
C PHE A 227 -7.10 -13.33 -27.69
N THR A 228 -6.58 -12.14 -27.39
CA THR A 228 -7.22 -10.85 -27.63
C THR A 228 -6.29 -10.00 -28.48
N SER A 229 -6.84 -9.16 -29.36
CA SER A 229 -6.04 -8.25 -30.19
C SER A 229 -5.15 -7.37 -29.32
N LEU A 230 -3.85 -7.35 -29.61
CA LEU A 230 -2.83 -6.60 -28.90
C LEU A 230 -2.41 -5.40 -29.75
N VAL A 231 -2.46 -4.19 -29.22
CA VAL A 231 -2.10 -2.99 -29.97
C VAL A 231 -1.10 -2.12 -29.24
N PHE A 232 -0.25 -1.46 -30.01
CA PHE A 232 0.58 -0.36 -29.54
C PHE A 232 0.09 0.94 -30.19
N PRO A 233 -0.41 1.92 -29.40
CA PRO A 233 -0.88 3.20 -29.91
C PRO A 233 0.29 4.05 -30.45
N GLU A 234 0.54 3.99 -31.75
CA GLU A 234 1.50 4.91 -32.38
C GLU A 234 0.80 6.21 -32.74
N ASN A 235 1.25 7.33 -32.15
CA ASN A 235 0.77 8.65 -32.54
C ASN A 235 1.46 9.07 -33.85
N LEU A 236 0.96 8.58 -34.99
CA LEU A 236 1.39 8.98 -36.33
C LEU A 236 0.57 10.19 -36.81
N GLY A 237 0.87 11.38 -36.28
CA GLY A 237 0.29 12.67 -36.70
C GLY A 237 0.07 13.59 -35.50
N SER A 238 0.75 14.72 -35.35
CA SER A 238 0.88 15.82 -36.30
C SER A 238 2.16 16.61 -36.05
N SER A 239 2.66 17.23 -37.11
CA SER A 239 3.74 18.22 -37.16
C SER A 239 3.95 19.05 -35.88
N SER A 240 5.00 18.75 -35.13
CA SER A 240 5.84 19.75 -34.43
C SER A 240 7.02 19.04 -33.76
N ASN A 241 8.17 19.71 -33.76
CA ASN A 241 9.43 19.30 -33.15
C ASN A 241 9.39 19.29 -31.61
N GLU A 242 8.36 18.69 -31.02
CA GLU A 242 8.37 18.36 -29.59
C GLU A 242 8.58 16.86 -29.49
N LEU A 243 9.51 16.43 -28.63
CA LEU A 243 9.60 15.05 -28.18
C LEU A 243 8.22 14.66 -27.64
N ILE A 244 7.35 14.09 -28.48
CA ILE A 244 6.05 13.58 -28.06
C ILE A 244 6.38 12.40 -27.16
N SER A 245 6.43 12.69 -25.86
CA SER A 245 6.56 11.74 -24.78
C SER A 245 5.50 10.67 -24.99
N THR A 246 5.93 9.51 -25.48
CA THR A 246 5.14 8.29 -25.60
C THR A 246 4.93 7.69 -24.22
N THR A 247 4.50 8.51 -23.26
CA THR A 247 4.08 8.07 -21.94
C THR A 247 2.67 7.51 -22.05
N CYS A 248 2.45 6.36 -21.40
CA CYS A 248 1.14 5.72 -21.26
C CYS A 248 0.03 6.73 -20.97
N GLU A 249 0.29 7.76 -20.16
CA GLU A 249 -0.69 8.79 -19.81
C GLU A 249 -1.13 9.64 -21.01
N LEU A 250 -0.24 10.05 -21.92
CA LEU A 250 -0.56 10.93 -23.04
C LEU A 250 -1.07 10.17 -24.27
N THR A 251 -0.48 9.02 -24.58
CA THR A 251 -0.84 8.21 -25.76
C THR A 251 -2.23 7.63 -25.63
N LEU A 252 -2.63 7.33 -24.40
CA LEU A 252 -3.91 6.74 -24.13
C LEU A 252 -5.02 7.78 -24.29
N ILE A 253 -4.87 9.02 -23.80
CA ILE A 253 -5.89 10.10 -23.81
C ILE A 253 -6.48 10.46 -25.20
N ASN A 254 -5.87 10.02 -26.30
CA ASN A 254 -6.37 10.31 -27.65
C ASN A 254 -7.76 9.66 -27.89
N PRO A 255 -8.85 10.44 -28.05
CA PRO A 255 -10.19 9.91 -28.24
C PRO A 255 -10.40 9.20 -29.59
N ASN A 256 -9.51 9.40 -30.56
CA ASN A 256 -9.58 8.75 -31.88
C ASN A 256 -8.96 7.35 -31.88
N LEU A 257 -8.39 6.91 -30.76
CA LEU A 257 -7.68 5.66 -30.67
C LEU A 257 -8.65 4.49 -30.47
N THR A 258 -8.77 3.59 -31.45
CA THR A 258 -9.67 2.42 -31.36
C THR A 258 -9.08 1.31 -30.48
N ILE A 259 -9.27 1.41 -29.16
CA ILE A 259 -8.79 0.44 -28.16
C ILE A 259 -9.89 -0.43 -27.53
N ALA A 260 -11.15 -0.19 -27.87
CA ALA A 260 -12.26 -1.03 -27.41
C ALA A 260 -12.06 -2.49 -27.84
N GLY A 261 -12.20 -3.42 -26.88
CA GLY A 261 -12.03 -4.86 -27.11
C GLY A 261 -10.59 -5.33 -27.26
N LYS A 262 -9.58 -4.48 -26.99
CA LYS A 262 -8.16 -4.78 -27.22
C LYS A 262 -7.34 -4.75 -25.93
N VAL A 263 -6.18 -5.40 -25.95
CA VAL A 263 -5.11 -5.23 -24.96
C VAL A 263 -4.14 -4.19 -25.48
N VAL A 264 -3.74 -3.24 -24.63
CA VAL A 264 -2.87 -2.13 -25.02
C VAL A 264 -1.48 -2.31 -24.42
N LEU A 265 -0.44 -2.29 -25.24
CA LEU A 265 0.94 -2.07 -24.80
C LEU A 265 1.20 -0.56 -24.72
N CYS A 266 1.83 -0.09 -23.65
CA CYS A 266 2.34 1.28 -23.57
C CYS A 266 3.63 1.35 -22.76
N PHE A 267 4.40 2.42 -22.95
CA PHE A 267 5.66 2.66 -22.25
C PHE A 267 5.49 3.86 -21.32
N THR A 268 6.15 3.85 -20.15
CA THR A 268 6.19 5.04 -19.29
C THR A 268 7.57 5.20 -18.68
N ALA A 269 8.06 6.44 -18.63
CA ALA A 269 9.26 6.84 -17.90
C ALA A 269 8.92 7.39 -16.49
N SER A 270 7.63 7.46 -16.14
CA SER A 270 7.18 7.96 -14.85
C SER A 270 7.71 7.06 -13.72
N PRO A 271 8.38 7.63 -12.71
CA PRO A 271 8.79 6.87 -11.53
C PRO A 271 7.59 6.58 -10.61
N PHE A 272 6.48 7.30 -10.78
CA PHE A 272 5.31 7.21 -9.92
C PHE A 272 4.55 5.91 -10.16
N ASP A 273 4.24 5.22 -9.06
CA ASP A 273 3.49 3.97 -9.14
C ASP A 273 2.06 4.15 -9.69
N THR A 274 1.49 5.34 -9.52
CA THR A 274 0.15 5.69 -10.02
C THR A 274 0.04 5.61 -11.55
N ALA A 275 1.15 5.63 -12.28
CA ALA A 275 1.16 5.52 -13.74
C ALA A 275 0.48 4.24 -14.24
N VAL A 276 0.70 3.10 -13.57
CA VAL A 276 0.12 1.81 -13.95
C VAL A 276 -1.40 1.81 -13.72
N SER A 277 -1.84 2.26 -12.54
CA SER A 277 -3.27 2.33 -12.20
C SER A 277 -4.03 3.33 -13.06
N SER A 278 -3.40 4.46 -13.40
CA SER A 278 -3.99 5.47 -14.29
C SER A 278 -4.14 4.95 -15.72
N ALA A 279 -3.10 4.30 -16.27
CA ALA A 279 -3.16 3.66 -17.58
C ALA A 279 -4.26 2.59 -17.63
N ALA A 280 -4.34 1.72 -16.61
CA ALA A 280 -5.39 0.71 -16.50
C ALA A 280 -6.79 1.33 -16.46
N SER A 281 -6.99 2.38 -15.63
CA SER A 281 -8.27 3.09 -15.54
C SER A 281 -8.67 3.70 -16.88
N TYR A 282 -7.73 4.31 -17.59
CA TYR A 282 -8.02 4.87 -18.91
C TYR A 282 -8.43 3.80 -19.92
N VAL A 283 -7.61 2.75 -20.09
CA VAL A 283 -7.87 1.68 -21.06
C VAL A 283 -9.22 1.04 -20.78
N LYS A 284 -9.53 0.81 -19.51
CA LYS A 284 -10.83 0.29 -19.07
C LYS A 284 -11.99 1.23 -19.45
N ARG A 285 -11.88 2.54 -19.20
CA ARG A 285 -12.91 3.53 -19.56
C ARG A 285 -13.15 3.62 -21.07
N ALA A 286 -12.11 3.39 -21.86
CA ALA A 286 -12.19 3.35 -23.33
C ALA A 286 -12.64 1.97 -23.87
N GLY A 287 -13.05 1.04 -23.01
CA GLY A 287 -13.56 -0.28 -23.38
C GLY A 287 -12.48 -1.31 -23.74
N GLY A 288 -11.21 -1.04 -23.45
CA GLY A 288 -10.13 -2.01 -23.60
C GLY A 288 -10.22 -3.13 -22.56
N LEU A 289 -9.61 -4.27 -22.86
CA LEU A 289 -9.70 -5.50 -22.08
C LEU A 289 -8.47 -5.77 -21.18
N GLY A 290 -7.37 -5.04 -21.39
CA GLY A 290 -6.18 -5.14 -20.56
C GLY A 290 -5.10 -4.15 -20.96
N VAL A 291 -4.12 -3.94 -20.09
CA VAL A 291 -2.96 -3.09 -20.35
C VAL A 291 -1.66 -3.79 -19.98
N ILE A 292 -0.65 -3.65 -20.82
CA ILE A 292 0.73 -4.05 -20.56
C ILE A 292 1.57 -2.77 -20.49
N VAL A 293 2.17 -2.50 -19.33
CA VAL A 293 2.94 -1.28 -19.07
C VAL A 293 4.42 -1.64 -19.00
N ALA A 294 5.18 -1.19 -20.00
CA ALA A 294 6.63 -1.26 -20.00
C ALA A 294 7.22 -0.05 -19.26
N ARG A 295 7.99 -0.30 -18.20
CA ARG A 295 8.59 0.76 -17.35
C ARG A 295 9.94 0.32 -16.81
N HIS A 296 10.69 1.27 -16.24
CA HIS A 296 11.83 0.94 -15.39
C HIS A 296 11.38 0.01 -14.24
N PRO A 297 12.13 -1.08 -13.97
CA PRO A 297 11.82 -1.98 -12.87
C PRO A 297 11.71 -1.24 -11.54
N VAL A 298 10.61 -1.46 -10.82
CA VAL A 298 10.41 -0.96 -9.46
C VAL A 298 9.99 -2.10 -8.55
N ASN A 299 10.25 -1.95 -7.25
CA ASN A 299 9.87 -2.94 -6.23
C ASN A 299 8.45 -2.70 -5.68
N ILE A 300 7.58 -2.05 -6.46
CA ILE A 300 6.20 -1.74 -6.07
C ILE A 300 5.26 -2.48 -7.00
N LEU A 301 4.31 -3.20 -6.40
CA LEU A 301 3.27 -3.91 -7.11
C LEU A 301 1.93 -3.65 -6.43
N ARG A 302 0.94 -3.18 -7.19
CA ARG A 302 -0.42 -2.94 -6.72
C ARG A 302 -1.44 -3.66 -7.61
N PRO A 303 -2.54 -4.16 -7.03
CA PRO A 303 -3.64 -4.69 -7.83
C PRO A 303 -4.36 -3.55 -8.55
N CYS A 304 -4.79 -3.78 -9.78
CA CYS A 304 -5.68 -2.86 -10.48
C CYS A 304 -7.14 -3.07 -10.07
N LEU A 305 -7.95 -2.01 -10.24
CA LEU A 305 -9.35 -1.99 -9.84
C LEU A 305 -10.18 -3.06 -10.58
N ASP A 306 -11.06 -3.72 -9.82
CA ASP A 306 -11.97 -4.79 -10.25
C ASP A 306 -11.28 -5.94 -10.99
N ASP A 307 -10.06 -6.29 -10.56
CA ASP A 307 -9.23 -7.32 -11.19
C ASP A 307 -9.01 -7.07 -12.70
N PHE A 308 -8.93 -5.80 -13.13
CA PHE A 308 -8.60 -5.48 -14.51
C PHE A 308 -7.18 -5.98 -14.86
N PRO A 309 -6.95 -6.64 -16.01
CA PRO A 309 -5.62 -7.13 -16.38
C PRO A 309 -4.66 -5.96 -16.61
N CYS A 310 -3.75 -5.74 -15.68
CA CYS A 310 -2.68 -4.77 -15.81
C CYS A 310 -1.35 -5.45 -15.49
N VAL A 311 -0.55 -5.66 -16.53
CA VAL A 311 0.71 -6.40 -16.41
C VAL A 311 1.86 -5.43 -16.58
N VAL A 312 2.80 -5.46 -15.66
CA VAL A 312 4.02 -4.67 -15.72
C VAL A 312 5.15 -5.52 -16.30
N VAL A 313 5.91 -4.95 -17.22
CA VAL A 313 7.13 -5.53 -17.77
C VAL A 313 8.24 -4.49 -17.76
N ASP A 314 9.50 -4.93 -17.84
CA ASP A 314 10.61 -4.02 -18.09
C ASP A 314 10.63 -3.56 -19.56
N TYR A 315 11.54 -2.65 -19.90
CA TYR A 315 11.65 -2.16 -21.27
C TYR A 315 12.12 -3.21 -22.26
N GLU A 316 12.95 -4.17 -21.86
CA GLU A 316 13.45 -5.21 -22.76
C GLU A 316 12.30 -6.11 -23.22
N LEU A 317 11.52 -6.62 -22.26
CA LEU A 317 10.32 -7.41 -22.53
C LEU A 317 9.25 -6.58 -23.24
N GLY A 318 9.07 -5.30 -22.87
CA GLY A 318 8.19 -4.38 -23.56
C GLY A 318 8.55 -4.20 -25.04
N THR A 319 9.85 -4.01 -25.34
CA THR A 319 10.37 -3.88 -26.71
C THR A 319 10.21 -5.19 -27.48
N ASP A 320 10.43 -6.34 -26.87
CA ASP A 320 10.14 -7.64 -27.48
C ASP A 320 8.66 -7.78 -27.91
N ILE A 321 7.73 -7.34 -27.05
CA ILE A 321 6.30 -7.32 -27.38
C ILE A 321 6.03 -6.35 -28.52
N LEU A 322 6.65 -5.17 -28.52
CA LEU A 322 6.49 -4.19 -29.59
C LEU A 322 7.01 -4.71 -30.94
N LEU A 323 8.16 -5.39 -30.94
CA LEU A 323 8.70 -6.05 -32.13
C LEU A 323 7.75 -7.13 -32.65
N TYR A 324 7.14 -7.92 -31.75
CA TYR A 324 6.10 -8.86 -32.12
C TYR A 324 4.89 -8.14 -32.76
N ILE A 325 4.38 -7.07 -32.16
CA ILE A 325 3.25 -6.29 -32.69
C ILE A 325 3.54 -5.82 -34.12
N ARG A 326 4.76 -5.36 -34.38
CA ARG A 326 5.19 -4.88 -35.71
C ARG A 326 5.48 -6.00 -36.72
N SER A 327 5.64 -7.25 -36.26
CA SER A 327 5.98 -8.40 -37.12
C SER A 327 4.77 -9.09 -37.76
N THR A 328 3.55 -8.71 -37.37
CA THR A 328 2.31 -9.36 -37.83
C THR A 328 1.18 -8.36 -37.97
N GLU A 329 0.27 -8.59 -38.93
CA GLU A 329 -0.92 -7.76 -39.12
C GLU A 329 -2.02 -8.02 -38.08
N SER A 330 -1.97 -9.16 -37.38
CA SER A 330 -2.98 -9.57 -36.39
C SER A 330 -2.33 -9.98 -35.06
N PRO A 331 -1.65 -9.05 -34.37
CA PRO A 331 -1.04 -9.31 -33.08
C PRO A 331 -2.10 -9.66 -32.03
N VAL A 332 -1.86 -10.74 -31.29
CA VAL A 332 -2.73 -11.20 -30.20
C VAL A 332 -1.93 -11.60 -28.97
N VAL A 333 -2.55 -11.45 -27.81
CA VAL A 333 -2.01 -11.90 -26.52
C VAL A 333 -3.08 -12.58 -25.70
N LYS A 334 -2.67 -13.61 -24.97
CA LYS A 334 -3.45 -14.28 -23.92
C LYS A 334 -2.81 -13.96 -22.57
N ILE A 335 -3.58 -13.47 -21.60
CA ILE A 335 -3.09 -13.10 -20.27
C ILE A 335 -3.69 -14.06 -19.24
N GLN A 336 -2.83 -14.78 -18.54
CA GLN A 336 -3.24 -15.73 -17.50
C GLN A 336 -3.30 -15.06 -16.13
N PRO A 337 -4.06 -15.60 -15.17
CA PRO A 337 -4.03 -15.13 -13.79
C PRO A 337 -2.62 -15.26 -13.21
N SER A 338 -2.29 -14.36 -12.28
CA SER A 338 -0.99 -14.34 -11.61
C SER A 338 -0.84 -15.56 -10.70
N ARG A 339 0.40 -15.99 -10.48
CA ARG A 339 0.75 -17.15 -9.64
C ARG A 339 1.80 -16.78 -8.62
#